data_AF-A0A942FJQ1-F1
#
_entry.id   AF-A0A942FJQ1-F1
#
_cell.length_a   1.000
_cell.length_b   1.000
_cell.length_c   1.000
_cell.angle_alpha   90.00
_cell.angle_beta   90.00
_cell.angle_gamma   90.00
#
_symmetry.space_group_name_H-M   'P 1'
#
loop_
_entity.id
_entity.type
_entity.pdbx_description
1 polymer ?
#
loop_
_entity_poly.entity_id
_entity_poly.type
_entity_poly.pdbx_seq_one_letter_code
_entity_poly.pdbx_strand_id
1 'polypeptide(L)'
;MLQCQKCKKVYDENYTFCEECGVRLVSFSPQITAQQKNLVFDRVERSVFFRITRSYTWVILILAILGFVGAIIYLASDIRPFIIKDTSVSVVEVKKVLDAKKAGKSQSKEEVSVKTIDPELLSKLDREMYELIVLLPKSEQDKIGVEKLRGFIREQVGRYATVKEKMKVLREAKEIILKFAEPERVEALVTFFNMKAGKEDAQIMGQTEAKIKLATIGGTFFALIMTIAAFSLILVLLAIERNTRKG
;
A
#
# COMPACT_ATOMS: atom_id res chain seq x y z
N MET A 1 -22.81 11.72 68.56
CA MET A 1 -21.84 11.05 69.47
C MET A 1 -20.47 11.72 69.39
N LEU A 2 -19.85 12.00 70.55
CA LEU A 2 -18.55 12.67 70.65
C LEU A 2 -17.49 11.68 71.14
N GLN A 3 -16.25 11.77 70.64
CA GLN A 3 -15.15 10.90 71.06
C GLN A 3 -13.99 11.71 71.65
N CYS A 4 -13.45 11.20 72.75
CA CYS A 4 -12.23 11.69 73.38
C CYS A 4 -11.00 11.31 72.54
N GLN A 5 -10.22 12.30 72.06
CA GLN A 5 -9.03 12.01 71.25
C GLN A 5 -7.93 11.25 72.01
N LYS A 6 -7.81 11.47 73.33
CA LYS A 6 -6.73 10.89 74.15
C LYS A 6 -7.05 9.48 74.63
N CYS A 7 -8.30 9.26 75.06
CA CYS A 7 -8.76 8.05 75.72
C CYS A 7 -9.68 7.18 74.85
N LYS A 8 -10.10 7.68 73.68
CA LYS A 8 -10.97 7.02 72.69
C LYS A 8 -12.36 6.57 73.19
N LYS A 9 -12.74 6.94 74.42
CA LYS A 9 -14.10 6.74 74.95
C LYS A 9 -15.12 7.63 74.23
N VAL A 10 -16.32 7.09 74.05
CA VAL A 10 -17.44 7.73 73.36
C VAL A 10 -18.44 8.24 74.38
N TYR A 11 -18.92 9.46 74.19
CA TYR A 11 -19.84 10.15 75.09
C TYR A 11 -21.05 10.69 74.31
N ASP A 12 -22.16 10.85 75.02
CA ASP A 12 -23.36 11.50 74.50
C ASP A 12 -23.14 13.01 74.26
N GLU A 13 -24.00 13.61 73.44
CA GLU A 13 -23.82 14.98 72.91
C GLU A 13 -23.93 16.07 73.98
N ASN A 14 -24.35 15.72 75.19
CA ASN A 14 -24.47 16.63 76.33
C ASN A 14 -23.12 16.93 77.03
N TYR A 15 -22.04 16.22 76.67
CA TYR A 15 -20.73 16.40 77.28
C TYR A 15 -19.80 17.22 76.39
N THR A 16 -19.10 18.20 76.96
CA THR A 16 -18.11 19.03 76.24
C THR A 16 -16.67 18.61 76.49
N PHE A 17 -16.38 17.98 77.63
CA PHE A 17 -15.04 17.55 78.05
C PHE A 17 -15.06 16.11 78.54
N CYS A 18 -13.95 15.39 78.36
CA CYS A 18 -13.79 14.05 78.90
C CYS A 18 -13.51 14.10 80.41
N GLU A 19 -14.30 13.36 81.18
CA GLU A 19 -14.19 13.29 82.65
C GLU A 19 -12.86 12.71 83.14
N GLU A 20 -12.21 11.83 82.38
CA GLU A 20 -10.99 11.15 82.81
C GLU A 20 -9.71 11.92 82.47
N CYS A 21 -9.72 12.72 81.40
CA CYS A 21 -8.50 13.34 80.89
C CYS A 21 -8.61 14.85 80.67
N GLY A 22 -9.79 15.46 80.88
CA GLY A 22 -10.04 16.89 80.76
C GLY A 22 -9.95 17.45 79.33
N VAL A 23 -9.75 16.59 78.32
CA VAL A 23 -9.63 17.03 76.92
C VAL A 23 -11.01 17.25 76.30
N ARG A 24 -11.15 18.29 75.48
CA ARG A 24 -12.39 18.61 74.75
C ARG A 24 -12.78 17.47 73.82
N LEU A 25 -14.05 17.06 73.89
CA LEU A 25 -14.60 16.01 73.04
C LEU A 25 -14.85 16.56 71.63
N VAL A 26 -14.62 15.73 70.61
CA VAL A 26 -14.75 16.13 69.20
C VAL A 26 -15.77 15.22 68.53
N SER A 27 -16.56 15.77 67.60
CA SER A 27 -17.55 14.99 66.85
C SER A 27 -16.85 13.93 66.01
N PHE A 28 -17.07 12.67 66.37
CA PHE A 28 -16.54 11.54 65.62
C PHE A 28 -17.56 11.17 64.53
N SER A 29 -17.30 11.61 63.30
CA SER A 29 -18.05 11.15 62.13
C SER A 29 -17.24 10.07 61.40
N PRO A 30 -17.63 8.78 61.48
CA PRO A 30 -16.87 7.68 60.87
C PRO A 30 -16.79 7.77 59.33
N GLN A 31 -17.64 8.58 58.69
CA GLN A 31 -17.67 8.76 57.23
C GLN A 31 -16.46 9.51 56.67
N ILE A 32 -15.82 10.39 57.45
CA ILE A 32 -14.71 11.24 56.97
C ILE A 32 -13.45 10.40 56.68
N THR A 33 -13.22 9.35 57.48
CA THR A 33 -12.07 8.44 57.34
C THR A 33 -12.14 7.53 56.10
N ALA A 34 -13.34 7.16 55.66
CA ALA A 34 -13.52 6.32 54.47
C ALA A 34 -13.33 7.13 53.17
N GLN A 35 -13.84 8.37 53.11
CA GLN A 35 -13.62 9.26 51.97
C GLN A 35 -12.16 9.66 51.80
N GLN A 36 -11.41 9.92 52.88
CA GLN A 36 -9.98 10.23 52.79
C GLN A 36 -9.14 9.06 52.28
N LYS A 37 -9.44 7.82 52.68
CA LYS A 37 -8.72 6.64 52.14
C LYS A 37 -8.94 6.49 50.64
N ASN A 38 -10.17 6.61 50.16
CA ASN A 38 -10.48 6.46 48.72
C ASN A 38 -9.80 7.55 47.87
N LEU A 39 -9.73 8.80 48.35
CA LEU A 39 -9.03 9.89 47.66
C LEU A 39 -7.51 9.70 47.60
N VAL A 40 -6.91 9.10 48.64
CA VAL A 40 -5.46 8.82 48.67
C VAL A 40 -5.13 7.65 47.73
N PHE A 41 -5.94 6.59 47.72
CA PHE A 41 -5.77 5.49 46.78
C PHE A 41 -5.92 5.95 45.33
N ASP A 42 -6.95 6.72 44.99
CA ASP A 42 -7.18 7.22 43.63
C ASP A 42 -6.05 8.19 43.17
N ARG A 43 -5.47 8.97 44.10
CA ARG A 43 -4.31 9.84 43.81
C ARG A 43 -3.01 9.05 43.60
N VAL A 44 -2.76 8.01 44.38
CA VAL A 44 -1.58 7.14 44.24
C VAL A 44 -1.68 6.29 42.98
N GLU A 45 -2.85 5.70 42.72
CA GLU A 45 -3.15 4.90 41.54
C GLU A 45 -2.94 5.72 40.26
N ARG A 46 -3.54 6.92 40.16
CA ARG A 46 -3.31 7.83 39.03
C ARG A 46 -1.86 8.25 38.88
N SER A 47 -1.13 8.48 39.98
CA SER A 47 0.30 8.85 39.93
C SER A 47 1.16 7.74 39.33
N VAL A 48 0.91 6.49 39.70
CA VAL A 48 1.66 5.32 39.21
C VAL A 48 1.31 5.05 37.75
N PHE A 49 0.02 5.03 37.40
CA PHE A 49 -0.42 4.85 36.01
C PHE A 49 0.17 5.90 35.09
N PHE A 50 0.24 7.16 35.53
CA PHE A 50 0.81 8.26 34.73
C PHE A 50 2.31 8.12 34.46
N ARG A 51 3.07 7.58 35.42
CA ARG A 51 4.51 7.31 35.21
C ARG A 51 4.71 6.16 34.24
N ILE A 52 3.91 5.11 34.37
CA ILE A 52 3.96 3.93 33.50
C ILE A 52 3.60 4.33 32.07
N THR A 53 2.46 4.99 31.86
CA THR A 53 2.03 5.43 30.52
C THR A 53 3.05 6.34 29.88
N ARG A 54 3.61 7.31 30.61
CA ARG A 54 4.67 8.18 30.10
C ARG A 54 5.92 7.39 29.67
N SER A 55 6.36 6.42 30.47
CA SER A 55 7.52 5.58 30.13
C SER A 55 7.24 4.76 28.86
N TYR A 56 6.06 4.14 28.77
CA TYR A 56 5.66 3.38 27.59
C TYR A 56 5.55 4.26 26.35
N THR A 57 5.01 5.47 26.46
CA THR A 57 4.92 6.41 25.33
C THR A 57 6.30 6.76 24.79
N TRP A 58 7.30 6.97 25.65
CA TRP A 58 8.68 7.22 25.21
C TRP A 58 9.29 6.01 24.49
N VAL A 59 9.09 4.81 25.02
CA VAL A 59 9.59 3.58 24.38
C VAL A 59 8.96 3.39 22.99
N ILE A 60 7.64 3.55 22.88
CA ILE A 60 6.92 3.43 21.61
C ILE A 60 7.37 4.51 20.62
N LEU A 61 7.58 5.75 21.09
CA LEU A 61 8.07 6.86 20.26
C LEU A 61 9.47 6.55 19.69
N ILE A 62 10.39 6.05 20.52
CA ILE A 62 11.75 5.69 20.08
C ILE A 62 11.68 4.55 19.05
N LEU A 63 10.89 3.52 19.29
CA LEU A 63 10.70 2.42 18.34
C LEU A 63 10.10 2.91 17.02
N ALA A 64 9.15 3.84 17.06
CA ALA A 64 8.58 4.45 15.87
C ALA A 64 9.66 5.23 15.09
N ILE A 65 10.45 6.07 15.75
CA ILE A 65 11.54 6.83 15.11
C ILE A 65 12.56 5.90 14.47
N LEU A 66 12.99 4.83 15.16
CA LEU A 66 13.90 3.84 14.60
C LEU A 66 13.30 3.13 13.38
N GLY A 67 12.03 2.76 13.44
CA GLY A 67 11.30 2.20 12.31
C GLY A 67 11.22 3.16 11.12
N PHE A 68 11.04 4.46 11.38
CA PHE A 68 10.99 5.50 10.35
C PHE A 68 12.33 5.67 9.65
N VAL A 69 13.42 5.76 10.42
CA VAL A 69 14.77 5.87 9.89
C VAL A 69 15.12 4.62 9.08
N GLY A 70 14.79 3.44 9.58
CA GLY A 70 14.96 2.17 8.84
C GLY A 70 14.20 2.14 7.52
N ALA A 71 12.95 2.61 7.51
CA ALA A 71 12.13 2.70 6.30
C ALA A 71 12.71 3.66 5.26
N ILE A 72 13.28 4.81 5.69
CA ILE A 72 13.94 5.77 4.79
C ILE A 72 15.18 5.14 4.14
N ILE A 73 16.02 4.45 4.93
CA ILE A 73 17.23 3.79 4.42
C ILE A 73 16.87 2.69 3.43
N TYR A 74 15.85 1.89 3.73
CA TYR A 74 15.35 0.85 2.83
C TYR A 74 14.88 1.43 1.49
N LEU A 75 14.08 2.50 1.52
CA LEU A 75 13.65 3.25 0.32
C LEU A 75 14.85 3.75 -0.49
N ALA A 76 15.83 4.38 0.15
CA ALA A 76 17.01 4.93 -0.52
C ALA A 76 17.79 3.84 -1.28
N SER A 77 17.80 2.60 -0.78
CA SER A 77 18.48 1.47 -1.41
C SER A 77 17.74 0.90 -2.63
N ASP A 78 16.41 1.00 -2.68
CA ASP A 78 15.54 0.35 -3.68
C ASP A 78 15.06 1.28 -4.81
N ILE A 79 15.55 2.53 -4.86
CA ILE A 79 15.17 3.53 -5.90
C ILE A 79 15.89 3.31 -7.24
N ARG A 80 17.00 2.56 -7.28
CA ARG A 80 17.76 2.30 -8.52
C ARG A 80 16.92 1.79 -9.71
N PRO A 81 16.01 0.80 -9.56
CA PRO A 81 15.17 0.33 -10.67
C PRO A 81 14.12 1.33 -11.18
N PHE A 82 13.82 2.42 -10.45
CA PHE A 82 12.84 3.41 -10.90
C PHE A 82 13.41 4.45 -11.88
N ILE A 83 14.74 4.55 -12.01
CA ILE A 83 15.40 5.61 -12.80
C ILE A 83 15.82 5.12 -14.20
N ILE A 84 15.99 3.81 -14.42
CA ILE A 84 16.53 3.28 -15.69
C ILE A 84 15.43 2.59 -16.50
N LYS A 85 14.88 3.30 -17.49
CA LYS A 85 14.00 2.75 -18.53
C LYS A 85 14.81 2.38 -19.76
N ASP A 86 15.40 1.18 -19.78
CA ASP A 86 15.97 0.63 -21.01
C ASP A 86 14.94 -0.23 -21.75
N THR A 87 14.17 0.42 -22.63
CA THR A 87 13.21 -0.22 -23.55
C THR A 87 13.86 -0.53 -24.89
N SER A 88 14.96 -1.30 -24.89
CA SER A 88 15.52 -1.83 -26.14
C SER A 88 15.65 -3.33 -26.05
N VAL A 89 14.99 -4.03 -26.97
CA VAL A 89 15.01 -5.49 -27.06
C VAL A 89 16.01 -5.85 -28.14
N SER A 90 17.10 -6.53 -27.77
CA SER A 90 18.12 -6.98 -28.71
C SER A 90 17.74 -8.30 -29.38
N VAL A 91 18.23 -8.50 -30.61
CA VAL A 91 17.99 -9.69 -31.45
C VAL A 91 18.43 -11.00 -30.79
N VAL A 92 19.36 -10.93 -29.83
CA VAL A 92 19.91 -12.07 -29.09
C VAL A 92 18.89 -12.64 -28.09
N GLU A 93 18.04 -11.80 -27.51
CA GLU A 93 16.96 -12.24 -26.60
C GLU A 93 15.86 -12.99 -27.35
N VAL A 94 15.61 -12.61 -28.61
CA VAL A 94 14.60 -13.26 -29.45
C VAL A 94 15.00 -14.69 -29.80
N LYS A 95 16.29 -14.95 -30.08
CA LYS A 95 16.79 -16.32 -30.33
C LYS A 95 16.70 -17.22 -29.10
N LYS A 96 17.04 -16.70 -27.91
CA LYS A 96 16.97 -17.48 -26.65
C LYS A 96 15.55 -17.93 -26.29
N VAL A 97 14.54 -17.11 -26.58
CA VAL A 97 13.14 -17.46 -26.32
C VAL A 97 12.61 -18.48 -27.33
N LEU A 98 13.11 -18.46 -28.58
CA LEU A 98 12.81 -19.45 -29.62
C LEU A 98 13.26 -20.87 -29.23
N ASP A 99 14.43 -20.98 -28.61
CA ASP A 99 14.93 -22.27 -28.12
C ASP A 99 14.16 -22.78 -26.90
N ALA A 100 13.70 -21.87 -26.02
CA ALA A 100 12.89 -22.23 -24.86
C ALA A 100 11.44 -22.64 -25.21
N LYS A 101 10.89 -22.14 -26.32
CA LYS A 101 9.52 -22.44 -26.75
C LYS A 101 9.36 -23.84 -27.34
N LYS A 102 10.45 -24.49 -27.78
CA LYS A 102 10.48 -25.94 -28.10
C LYS A 102 10.16 -26.83 -26.90
N ALA A 103 10.17 -26.29 -25.67
CA ALA A 103 9.87 -27.02 -24.44
C ALA A 103 8.43 -26.84 -23.92
N GLY A 104 7.53 -26.21 -24.70
CA GLY A 104 6.08 -26.29 -24.55
C GLY A 104 5.50 -25.76 -23.23
N LYS A 105 5.01 -24.51 -23.22
CA LYS A 105 3.99 -24.01 -22.26
C LYS A 105 3.40 -22.68 -22.75
N SER A 106 2.06 -22.55 -22.66
CA SER A 106 1.24 -21.43 -23.14
C SER A 106 0.08 -21.17 -22.15
N GLN A 107 -0.32 -19.90 -21.97
CA GLN A 107 -1.61 -19.39 -21.41
C GLN A 107 -1.52 -17.86 -21.22
N SER A 108 -2.57 -17.05 -20.98
CA SER A 108 -3.87 -16.72 -21.64
C SER A 108 -4.34 -15.36 -21.04
N LYS A 109 -5.33 -14.68 -21.63
CA LYS A 109 -5.53 -13.21 -21.66
C LYS A 109 -6.83 -12.68 -21.04
N GLU A 110 -6.88 -11.40 -20.64
CA GLU A 110 -8.10 -10.65 -20.22
C GLU A 110 -8.05 -9.16 -20.70
N GLU A 111 -9.21 -8.54 -21.05
CA GLU A 111 -9.38 -7.27 -21.81
C GLU A 111 -10.02 -6.10 -21.01
N VAL A 112 -9.74 -4.82 -21.37
CA VAL A 112 -10.46 -3.60 -20.93
C VAL A 112 -10.63 -2.56 -22.08
N SER A 113 -11.67 -1.72 -21.96
CA SER A 113 -12.49 -1.01 -22.97
C SER A 113 -12.00 0.29 -23.63
N VAL A 114 -12.69 0.65 -24.72
CA VAL A 114 -12.39 1.67 -25.75
C VAL A 114 -13.05 3.05 -25.48
N LYS A 115 -12.35 4.15 -25.81
CA LYS A 115 -12.93 5.49 -26.04
C LYS A 115 -12.84 5.90 -27.52
N THR A 116 -13.80 6.73 -27.91
CA THR A 116 -14.20 7.25 -29.24
C THR A 116 -13.06 7.48 -30.23
N ILE A 117 -13.17 6.90 -31.43
CA ILE A 117 -12.12 6.85 -32.45
C ILE A 117 -12.45 7.79 -33.62
N ASP A 118 -11.46 8.57 -34.05
CA ASP A 118 -11.48 9.40 -35.24
C ASP A 118 -11.57 8.53 -36.53
N PRO A 119 -12.58 8.70 -37.40
CA PRO A 119 -12.84 7.79 -38.53
C PRO A 119 -11.70 7.72 -39.56
N GLU A 120 -10.88 8.77 -39.67
CA GLU A 120 -9.72 8.80 -40.59
C GLU A 120 -8.53 7.96 -40.08
N LEU A 121 -8.40 7.78 -38.77
CA LEU A 121 -7.36 6.95 -38.17
C LEU A 121 -7.74 5.45 -38.23
N LEU A 122 -9.04 5.15 -38.20
CA LEU A 122 -9.57 3.80 -38.42
C LEU A 122 -9.30 3.28 -39.82
N SER A 123 -9.50 4.11 -40.85
CA SER A 123 -9.23 3.72 -42.24
C SER A 123 -7.73 3.49 -42.50
N LYS A 124 -6.84 4.29 -41.89
CA LYS A 124 -5.39 4.08 -41.93
C LYS A 124 -4.97 2.80 -41.21
N LEU A 125 -5.63 2.47 -40.09
CA LEU A 125 -5.39 1.22 -39.36
C LEU A 125 -5.81 0.00 -40.19
N ASP A 126 -7.02 0.03 -40.78
CA ASP A 126 -7.50 -1.03 -41.66
C ASP A 126 -6.57 -1.22 -42.87
N ARG A 127 -6.08 -0.13 -43.47
CA ARG A 127 -5.08 -0.21 -44.55
C ARG A 127 -3.80 -0.92 -44.12
N GLU A 128 -3.23 -0.55 -42.98
CA GLU A 128 -2.01 -1.20 -42.45
C GLU A 128 -2.24 -2.69 -42.15
N MET A 129 -3.44 -3.07 -41.71
CA MET A 129 -3.81 -4.47 -41.54
C MET A 129 -3.85 -5.22 -42.88
N TYR A 130 -4.45 -4.64 -43.92
CA TYR A 130 -4.47 -5.25 -45.25
C TYR A 130 -3.05 -5.38 -45.83
N GLU A 131 -2.22 -4.35 -45.68
CA GLU A 131 -0.82 -4.41 -46.12
C GLU A 131 -0.04 -5.53 -45.42
N LEU A 132 -0.33 -5.81 -44.14
CA LEU A 132 0.26 -6.92 -43.41
C LEU A 132 -0.22 -8.29 -43.92
N ILE A 133 -1.52 -8.42 -44.23
CA ILE A 133 -2.10 -9.67 -44.75
C ILE A 133 -1.51 -10.02 -46.12
N VAL A 134 -1.33 -9.04 -47.00
CA VAL A 134 -0.77 -9.24 -48.35
C VAL A 134 0.65 -9.83 -48.32
N LEU A 135 1.40 -9.62 -47.24
CA LEU A 135 2.75 -10.16 -47.08
C LEU A 135 2.79 -11.64 -46.67
N LEU A 136 1.66 -12.21 -46.27
CA LEU A 136 1.54 -13.62 -45.90
C LEU A 136 1.47 -14.50 -47.16
N PRO A 137 1.93 -15.77 -47.09
CA PRO A 137 1.87 -16.70 -48.21
C PRO A 137 0.44 -16.89 -48.70
N LYS A 138 0.23 -16.82 -50.02
CA LYS A 138 -1.10 -16.97 -50.66
C LYS A 138 -1.77 -18.31 -50.28
N SER A 139 -0.97 -19.37 -50.14
CA SER A 139 -1.44 -20.68 -49.71
C SER A 139 -2.15 -20.67 -48.36
N GLU A 140 -1.76 -19.77 -47.45
CA GLU A 140 -2.40 -19.62 -46.13
C GLU A 140 -3.55 -18.60 -46.17
N GLN A 141 -3.45 -17.58 -47.03
CA GLN A 141 -4.56 -16.65 -47.28
C GLN A 141 -5.79 -17.39 -47.85
N ASP A 142 -5.58 -18.33 -48.77
CA ASP A 142 -6.66 -19.11 -49.40
C ASP A 142 -7.25 -20.16 -48.45
N LYS A 143 -6.43 -20.75 -47.56
CA LYS A 143 -6.89 -21.73 -46.57
C LYS A 143 -7.67 -21.10 -45.41
N ILE A 144 -7.16 -19.98 -44.88
CA ILE A 144 -7.71 -19.36 -43.67
C ILE A 144 -8.80 -18.35 -44.04
N GLY A 145 -8.65 -17.66 -45.17
CA GLY A 145 -9.50 -16.56 -45.60
C GLY A 145 -9.04 -15.21 -45.07
N VAL A 146 -8.99 -14.22 -45.95
CA VAL A 146 -8.53 -12.84 -45.68
C VAL A 146 -9.28 -12.21 -44.50
N GLU A 147 -10.59 -12.41 -44.39
CA GLU A 147 -11.39 -11.85 -43.29
C GLU A 147 -11.11 -12.50 -41.93
N LYS A 148 -10.76 -13.79 -41.89
CA LYS A 148 -10.37 -14.45 -40.62
C LYS A 148 -9.00 -13.98 -40.16
N LEU A 149 -8.05 -13.80 -41.09
CA LEU A 149 -6.75 -13.19 -40.81
C LEU A 149 -6.90 -11.75 -40.32
N ARG A 150 -7.79 -10.97 -40.94
CA ARG A 150 -8.15 -9.62 -40.49
C ARG A 150 -8.74 -9.63 -39.10
N GLY A 151 -9.67 -10.55 -38.82
CA GLY A 151 -10.24 -10.75 -37.49
C GLY A 151 -9.19 -11.06 -36.43
N PHE A 152 -8.28 -12.00 -36.73
CA PHE A 152 -7.17 -12.36 -35.85
C PHE A 152 -6.25 -11.16 -35.57
N ILE A 153 -5.81 -10.44 -36.60
CA ILE A 153 -4.96 -9.25 -36.42
C ILE A 153 -5.71 -8.18 -35.62
N ARG A 154 -7.01 -7.97 -35.88
CA ARG A 154 -7.85 -7.01 -35.13
C ARG A 154 -7.94 -7.39 -33.65
N GLU A 155 -8.10 -8.67 -33.34
CA GLU A 155 -8.14 -9.18 -31.97
C GLU A 155 -6.79 -8.99 -31.26
N GLN A 156 -5.68 -9.33 -31.93
CA GLN A 156 -4.34 -9.14 -31.35
C GLN A 156 -4.00 -7.65 -31.13
N VAL A 157 -4.44 -6.79 -32.04
CA VAL A 157 -4.21 -5.34 -31.97
C VAL A 157 -5.29 -4.62 -31.14
N GLY A 158 -6.38 -5.30 -30.79
CA GLY A 158 -7.45 -4.79 -29.94
C GLY A 158 -6.98 -4.46 -28.52
N ARG A 159 -5.93 -5.16 -28.07
CA ARG A 159 -5.29 -5.05 -26.75
C ARG A 159 -4.64 -3.70 -26.48
N TYR A 160 -4.27 -2.96 -27.53
CA TYR A 160 -3.61 -1.65 -27.38
C TYR A 160 -4.66 -0.54 -27.26
N ALA A 161 -4.42 0.42 -26.36
CA ALA A 161 -5.39 1.45 -26.03
C ALA A 161 -5.56 2.48 -27.16
N THR A 162 -4.46 2.91 -27.79
CA THR A 162 -4.49 3.99 -28.78
C THR A 162 -4.32 3.49 -30.21
N VAL A 163 -4.99 4.13 -31.17
CA VAL A 163 -4.82 3.80 -32.60
C VAL A 163 -3.37 3.98 -33.06
N LYS A 164 -2.64 4.93 -32.46
CA LYS A 164 -1.22 5.16 -32.76
C LYS A 164 -0.34 3.98 -32.33
N GLU A 165 -0.59 3.39 -31.17
CA GLU A 165 0.08 2.17 -30.72
C GLU A 165 -0.28 0.99 -31.62
N LYS A 166 -1.56 0.84 -31.97
CA LYS A 166 -2.05 -0.18 -32.90
C LYS A 166 -1.29 -0.14 -34.23
N MET A 167 -1.15 1.03 -34.84
CA MET A 167 -0.37 1.21 -36.07
C MET A 167 1.12 0.92 -35.88
N LYS A 168 1.72 1.35 -34.76
CA LYS A 168 3.13 1.08 -34.46
C LYS A 168 3.39 -0.43 -34.39
N VAL A 169 2.50 -1.18 -33.73
CA VAL A 169 2.58 -2.63 -33.61
C VAL A 169 2.48 -3.31 -34.98
N LEU A 170 1.56 -2.86 -35.84
CA LEU A 170 1.41 -3.40 -37.19
C LEU A 170 2.65 -3.14 -38.05
N ARG A 171 3.27 -1.95 -37.96
CA ARG A 171 4.51 -1.65 -38.68
C ARG A 171 5.69 -2.48 -38.20
N GLU A 172 5.83 -2.65 -36.89
CA GLU A 172 6.86 -3.52 -36.33
C GLU A 172 6.64 -4.99 -36.76
N ALA A 173 5.39 -5.47 -36.77
CA ALA A 173 5.05 -6.79 -37.29
C ALA A 173 5.49 -6.93 -38.75
N LYS A 174 5.15 -5.94 -39.59
CA LYS A 174 5.53 -5.88 -41.01
C LYS A 174 7.04 -6.00 -41.20
N GLU A 175 7.81 -5.16 -40.50
CA GLU A 175 9.28 -5.16 -40.57
C GLU A 175 9.91 -6.47 -40.12
N ILE A 176 9.32 -7.13 -39.12
CA ILE A 176 9.83 -8.39 -38.58
C ILE A 176 9.53 -9.53 -39.55
N ILE A 177 8.30 -9.63 -40.05
CA ILE A 177 7.87 -10.72 -40.94
C ILE A 177 8.60 -10.69 -42.28
N LEU A 178 8.93 -9.50 -42.79
CA LEU A 178 9.73 -9.35 -44.01
C LEU A 178 11.12 -9.98 -43.91
N LYS A 179 11.63 -10.21 -42.70
CA LYS A 179 12.94 -10.87 -42.46
C LYS A 179 12.85 -12.40 -42.48
N PHE A 180 11.64 -12.97 -42.52
CA PHE A 180 11.42 -14.41 -42.58
C PHE A 180 11.06 -14.86 -44.00
N ALA A 181 11.43 -16.10 -44.32
CA ALA A 181 11.05 -16.75 -45.57
C ALA A 181 9.52 -16.80 -45.70
N GLU A 182 9.01 -16.65 -46.93
CA GLU A 182 7.56 -16.62 -47.21
C GLU A 182 6.74 -17.73 -46.50
N PRO A 183 7.14 -19.01 -46.47
CA PRO A 183 6.37 -20.05 -45.78
C PRO A 183 6.31 -19.87 -44.25
N GLU A 184 7.30 -19.21 -43.64
CA GLU A 184 7.41 -19.05 -42.18
C GLU A 184 6.70 -17.79 -41.66
N ARG A 185 6.23 -16.92 -42.56
CA ARG A 185 5.70 -15.59 -42.21
C ARG A 185 4.47 -15.63 -41.30
N VAL A 186 3.60 -16.62 -41.46
CA VAL A 186 2.40 -16.79 -40.62
C VAL A 186 2.81 -17.15 -39.19
N GLU A 187 3.73 -18.10 -39.04
CA GLU A 187 4.23 -18.52 -37.72
C GLU A 187 5.01 -17.40 -37.03
N ALA A 188 5.81 -16.64 -37.79
CA ALA A 188 6.52 -15.46 -37.32
C ALA A 188 5.55 -14.36 -36.83
N LEU A 189 4.46 -14.09 -37.57
CA LEU A 189 3.42 -13.14 -37.18
C LEU A 189 2.75 -13.53 -35.86
N VAL A 190 2.32 -14.78 -35.73
CA VAL A 190 1.67 -15.30 -34.51
C VAL A 190 2.65 -15.26 -33.33
N THR A 191 3.92 -15.61 -33.55
CA THR A 191 4.94 -15.56 -32.52
C THR A 191 5.25 -14.14 -32.08
N PHE A 192 5.33 -13.20 -33.01
CA PHE A 192 5.50 -11.78 -32.73
C PHE A 192 4.40 -11.24 -31.81
N PHE A 193 3.13 -11.46 -32.17
CA PHE A 193 2.01 -10.96 -31.36
C PHE A 193 1.98 -11.58 -29.96
N ASN A 194 2.31 -12.87 -29.83
CA ASN A 194 2.38 -13.53 -28.53
C ASN A 194 3.55 -13.03 -27.67
N MET A 195 4.71 -12.75 -28.27
CA MET A 195 5.86 -12.21 -27.54
C MET A 195 5.61 -10.77 -27.09
N LYS A 196 5.06 -9.93 -27.98
CA LYS A 196 4.73 -8.55 -27.65
C LYS A 196 3.65 -8.50 -26.57
N ALA A 197 2.61 -9.31 -26.80
CA ALA A 197 1.81 -10.03 -25.84
C ALA A 197 2.34 -10.06 -24.40
N GLY A 198 3.18 -11.05 -24.15
CA GLY A 198 3.73 -11.31 -22.82
C GLY A 198 4.69 -10.24 -22.31
N LYS A 199 5.35 -9.47 -23.19
CA LYS A 199 6.20 -8.35 -22.75
C LYS A 199 5.38 -7.20 -22.18
N GLU A 200 4.25 -6.88 -22.79
CA GLU A 200 3.32 -5.88 -22.24
C GLU A 200 2.69 -6.38 -20.94
N ASP A 201 2.24 -7.64 -20.91
CA ASP A 201 1.67 -8.22 -19.69
C ASP A 201 2.70 -8.18 -18.54
N ALA A 202 3.96 -8.55 -18.80
CA ALA A 202 5.04 -8.45 -17.81
C ALA A 202 5.35 -7.00 -17.40
N GLN A 203 5.25 -6.05 -18.33
CA GLN A 203 5.46 -4.63 -18.03
C GLN A 203 4.32 -4.04 -17.21
N ILE A 204 3.08 -4.42 -17.51
CA ILE A 204 1.89 -4.05 -16.74
C ILE A 204 1.98 -4.66 -15.34
N MET A 205 2.36 -5.94 -15.22
CA MET A 205 2.60 -6.59 -13.93
C MET A 205 3.73 -5.92 -13.14
N GLY A 206 4.84 -5.55 -13.80
CA GLY A 206 5.91 -4.79 -13.16
C GLY A 206 5.46 -3.41 -12.69
N GLN A 207 4.58 -2.74 -13.45
CA GLN A 207 4.00 -1.45 -13.04
C GLN A 207 2.98 -1.59 -11.92
N THR A 208 2.15 -2.65 -11.91
CA THR A 208 1.21 -2.89 -10.82
C THR A 208 1.96 -3.27 -9.54
N GLU A 209 2.99 -4.11 -9.63
CA GLU A 209 3.85 -4.44 -8.51
C GLU A 209 4.56 -3.18 -7.97
N ALA A 210 5.11 -2.34 -8.84
CA ALA A 210 5.71 -1.08 -8.46
C ALA A 210 4.71 -0.11 -7.78
N LYS A 211 3.48 -0.02 -8.29
CA LYS A 211 2.40 0.77 -7.68
C LYS A 211 1.98 0.22 -6.32
N ILE A 212 1.85 -1.10 -6.19
CA ILE A 212 1.52 -1.76 -4.93
C ILE A 212 2.64 -1.50 -3.91
N LYS A 213 3.90 -1.72 -4.28
CA LYS A 213 5.05 -1.41 -3.42
C LYS A 213 5.06 0.05 -2.99
N LEU A 214 4.83 0.99 -3.91
CA LEU A 214 4.78 2.42 -3.60
C LEU A 214 3.60 2.77 -2.68
N ALA A 215 2.43 2.17 -2.89
CA ALA A 215 1.27 2.36 -2.03
C ALA A 215 1.49 1.77 -0.62
N THR A 216 2.10 0.59 -0.52
CA THR A 216 2.46 -0.04 0.76
C THR A 216 3.48 0.81 1.50
N ILE A 217 4.53 1.28 0.82
CA ILE A 217 5.53 2.18 1.39
C ILE A 217 4.85 3.47 1.87
N GLY A 218 4.09 4.16 1.01
CA GLY A 218 3.36 5.38 1.39
C GLY A 218 2.43 5.18 2.59
N GLY A 219 1.71 4.06 2.63
CA GLY A 219 0.83 3.68 3.74
C GLY A 219 1.59 3.45 5.04
N THR A 220 2.74 2.77 5.00
CA THR A 220 3.59 2.56 6.19
C THR A 220 4.15 3.88 6.73
N PHE A 221 4.59 4.79 5.86
CA PHE A 221 5.06 6.12 6.25
C PHE A 221 3.93 6.95 6.90
N PHE A 222 2.75 6.96 6.30
CA PHE A 222 1.60 7.68 6.83
C PHE A 222 1.18 7.14 8.21
N ALA A 223 1.08 5.81 8.36
CA ALA A 223 0.75 5.17 9.62
C ALA A 223 1.77 5.52 10.72
N LEU A 224 3.06 5.57 10.37
CA LEU A 224 4.12 5.88 11.31
C LEU A 224 4.06 7.35 11.75
N ILE A 225 3.88 8.29 10.82
CA ILE A 225 3.68 9.72 11.13
C ILE A 225 2.47 9.91 12.04
N MET A 226 1.34 9.26 11.73
CA MET A 226 0.13 9.31 12.55
C MET A 226 0.37 8.76 13.96
N THR A 227 1.14 7.68 14.08
CA THR A 227 1.50 7.08 15.37
C THR A 227 2.35 8.06 16.19
N ILE A 228 3.39 8.65 15.60
CA ILE A 228 4.23 9.66 16.26
C ILE A 228 3.37 10.86 16.70
N ALA A 229 2.49 11.35 15.84
CA ALA A 229 1.61 12.48 16.16
C ALA A 229 0.66 12.16 17.32
N ALA A 230 0.02 10.99 17.33
CA ALA A 230 -0.88 10.56 18.39
C ALA A 230 -0.16 10.46 19.75
N PHE A 231 1.01 9.83 19.79
CA PHE A 231 1.78 9.71 21.03
C PHE A 231 2.38 11.05 21.48
N SER A 232 2.77 11.91 20.56
CA SER A 232 3.19 13.29 20.88
C SER A 232 2.05 14.09 21.52
N LEU A 233 0.83 13.97 20.98
CA LEU A 233 -0.35 14.61 21.55
C LEU A 233 -0.67 14.08 22.95
N ILE A 234 -0.56 12.77 23.18
CA ILE A 234 -0.70 12.19 24.51
C ILE A 234 0.33 12.80 25.48
N LEU A 235 1.59 12.90 25.10
CA LEU A 235 2.62 13.53 25.93
C LEU A 235 2.31 14.99 26.27
N VAL A 236 1.78 15.76 25.31
CA VAL A 236 1.38 17.15 25.52
C VAL A 236 0.20 17.24 26.50
N LEU A 237 -0.84 16.42 26.33
CA LEU A 237 -1.98 16.39 27.25
C LEU A 237 -1.55 16.03 28.68
N LEU A 238 -0.68 15.02 28.82
CA LEU A 238 -0.08 14.67 30.10
C LEU A 238 0.72 15.86 30.68
N ALA A 239 1.48 16.59 29.87
CA ALA A 239 2.23 17.75 30.35
C ALA A 239 1.30 18.87 30.88
N ILE A 240 0.20 19.15 30.17
CA ILE A 240 -0.81 20.14 30.58
C ILE A 240 -1.47 19.71 31.89
N GLU A 241 -1.95 18.47 31.98
CA GLU A 241 -2.60 17.93 33.19
C GLU A 241 -1.69 18.04 34.43
N ARG A 242 -0.38 17.84 34.26
CA ARG A 242 0.58 17.97 35.35
C ARG A 242 0.73 19.42 35.81
N ASN A 243 0.76 20.38 34.89
CA ASN A 243 0.92 21.79 35.23
C ASN A 243 -0.34 22.37 35.86
N THR A 244 -1.53 21.97 35.41
CA THR A 244 -2.80 22.44 35.97
C THR A 244 -3.12 21.85 37.35
N ARG A 245 -2.52 20.72 37.73
CA ARG A 245 -2.65 20.14 39.09
C ARG A 245 -1.75 20.76 40.15
N LYS A 246 -0.75 21.57 39.75
CA LYS A 246 0.23 22.18 40.67
C LYS A 246 -0.11 23.61 41.06
N GLY A 247 -1.01 24.27 40.33
CA GLY A 247 -1.62 25.55 40.71
C GLY A 247 -2.88 25.32 41.51
#